data_AF-A0A2M8CGA0-F1
#
_entry.id   AF-A0A2M8CGA0-F1
#
_cell.length_a   1.000
_cell.length_b   1.000
_cell.length_c   1.000
_cell.angle_alpha   90.00
_cell.angle_beta   90.00
_cell.angle_gamma   90.00
#
_symmetry.space_group_name_H-M   'P 1'
#
loop_
_entity.id
_entity.type
_entity.pdbx_description
1 polymer ?
#
loop_
_entity_poly.entity_id
_entity_poly.type
_entity_poly.pdbx_seq_one_letter_code
_entity_poly.pdbx_strand_id
1 'polypeptide(L)'
;GVIIANKGSFYPPHFLKKLEGSDSLMTVFNKLYRTSIASHYFDIVQESMLEVFDGDHGTARYYRLDSIRQCGKTGTVQNPHGDDHSLFIAYAPMENPRIALAVVVENAGYGSTWAAPIASLMIEKFLKGGTKRLELEKKIMEVNLLDPNGSVKRKAQ
;
A
#
# COMPACT_ATOMS: atom_id res chain seq x y z
N GLY A 1 -6.97 -2.27 -3.49
CA GLY A 1 -5.66 -2.52 -4.14
C GLY A 1 -5.83 -3.33 -5.39
N VAL A 2 -5.77 -4.67 -5.29
CA VAL A 2 -5.76 -5.61 -6.43
C VAL A 2 -6.87 -5.38 -7.45
N ILE A 3 -8.13 -5.30 -7.00
CA ILE A 3 -9.29 -5.14 -7.89
C ILE A 3 -9.16 -3.85 -8.71
N ILE A 4 -8.77 -2.74 -8.08
CA ILE A 4 -8.59 -1.46 -8.77
C ILE A 4 -7.41 -1.53 -9.73
N ALA A 5 -6.28 -2.09 -9.30
CA ALA A 5 -5.08 -2.26 -10.12
C ALA A 5 -5.39 -3.05 -11.41
N ASN A 6 -6.21 -4.09 -11.31
CA ASN A 6 -6.58 -4.97 -12.40
C ASN A 6 -7.91 -4.58 -13.08
N LYS A 7 -8.37 -3.34 -12.91
CA LYS A 7 -9.60 -2.79 -13.51
C LYS A 7 -10.83 -3.71 -13.37
N GLY A 8 -11.06 -4.19 -12.15
CA GLY A 8 -12.23 -4.99 -11.78
C GLY A 8 -12.03 -6.50 -11.84
N SER A 9 -10.87 -6.99 -12.32
CA SER A 9 -10.59 -8.43 -12.38
C SER A 9 -9.69 -8.89 -11.23
N PHE A 10 -9.93 -10.06 -10.65
CA PHE A 10 -9.05 -10.58 -9.59
C PHE A 10 -9.09 -12.11 -9.50
N TYR A 11 -7.99 -12.67 -9.00
CA TYR A 11 -7.96 -14.03 -8.48
C TYR A 11 -8.15 -13.96 -6.96
N PRO A 12 -8.84 -14.93 -6.33
CA PRO A 12 -8.93 -14.97 -4.88
C PRO A 12 -7.52 -15.03 -4.27
N PRO A 13 -7.20 -14.21 -3.26
CA PRO A 13 -5.88 -14.23 -2.64
C PRO A 13 -5.64 -15.58 -1.96
N HIS A 14 -4.47 -16.16 -2.20
CA HIS A 14 -4.07 -17.46 -1.65
C HIS A 14 -2.55 -17.55 -1.49
N PHE A 15 -2.08 -18.35 -0.54
CA PHE A 15 -0.66 -18.57 -0.29
C PHE A 15 -0.08 -19.79 -1.04
N LEU A 16 -0.93 -20.76 -1.39
CA LEU A 16 -0.51 -22.00 -2.02
C LEU A 16 -0.06 -21.77 -3.47
N LYS A 17 1.24 -21.88 -3.73
CA LYS A 17 1.80 -21.68 -5.09
C LYS A 17 1.74 -22.92 -5.97
N LYS A 18 1.99 -24.10 -5.40
CA LYS A 18 2.01 -25.39 -6.09
C LYS A 18 1.60 -26.48 -5.11
N LEU A 19 0.79 -27.42 -5.59
CA LEU A 19 0.50 -28.66 -4.90
C LEU A 19 0.99 -29.81 -5.79
N GLU A 20 1.72 -30.76 -5.22
CA GLU A 20 2.13 -31.96 -5.97
C GLU A 20 1.03 -33.03 -5.85
N GLY A 21 0.60 -33.56 -6.99
CA GLY A 21 -0.33 -34.70 -7.04
C GLY A 21 -1.83 -34.38 -6.97
N SER A 22 -2.25 -33.11 -6.94
CA SER A 22 -3.68 -32.75 -7.03
C SER A 22 -3.92 -31.37 -7.65
N ASP A 23 -4.56 -31.35 -8.81
CA ASP A 23 -4.91 -30.13 -9.56
C ASP A 23 -6.27 -29.52 -9.19
N SER A 24 -7.11 -30.26 -8.45
CA SER A 24 -8.50 -29.85 -8.18
C SER A 24 -8.58 -28.59 -7.33
N LEU A 25 -7.71 -28.45 -6.32
CA LEU A 25 -7.61 -27.24 -5.49
C LEU A 25 -7.02 -26.05 -6.25
N MET A 26 -6.04 -26.28 -7.14
CA MET A 26 -5.44 -25.22 -7.94
C MET A 26 -6.46 -24.59 -8.90
N THR A 27 -7.46 -25.35 -9.35
CA THR A 27 -8.53 -24.86 -10.22
C THR A 27 -9.40 -23.81 -9.52
N VAL A 28 -9.62 -23.96 -8.20
CA VAL A 28 -10.40 -23.01 -7.39
C VAL A 28 -9.64 -21.69 -7.23
N PHE A 29 -8.34 -21.76 -6.96
CA PHE A 29 -7.48 -20.60 -6.71
C PHE A 29 -7.12 -19.82 -7.99
N ASN A 30 -7.06 -20.50 -9.13
CA ASN A 30 -6.74 -19.90 -10.43
C ASN A 30 -7.98 -19.45 -11.23
N LYS A 31 -9.15 -19.41 -10.59
CA LYS A 31 -10.37 -18.88 -11.24
C LYS A 31 -10.35 -17.35 -11.23
N LEU A 32 -10.48 -16.75 -12.41
CA LEU A 32 -10.60 -15.30 -12.56
C LEU A 32 -12.03 -14.85 -12.24
N TYR A 33 -12.16 -13.85 -11.38
CA TYR A 33 -13.40 -13.16 -11.07
C TYR A 33 -13.40 -11.75 -11.64
N ARG A 34 -14.59 -11.23 -11.91
CA ARG A 34 -14.81 -9.84 -12.36
C ARG A 34 -15.90 -9.20 -11.52
N THR A 35 -15.70 -7.93 -11.17
CA THR A 35 -16.73 -7.12 -10.54
C THR A 35 -17.84 -6.76 -11.53
N SER A 36 -18.98 -6.30 -11.02
CA SER A 36 -20.06 -5.72 -11.84
C SER A 36 -19.74 -4.33 -12.40
N ILE A 37 -18.66 -3.69 -11.95
CA ILE A 37 -18.23 -2.37 -12.40
C ILE A 37 -17.50 -2.49 -13.74
N ALA A 38 -17.88 -1.67 -14.72
CA ALA A 38 -17.22 -1.63 -16.03
C ALA A 38 -15.78 -1.09 -15.92
N SER A 39 -14.87 -1.68 -16.71
CA SER A 39 -13.43 -1.41 -16.64
C SER A 39 -13.05 0.09 -16.75
N HIS A 40 -13.74 0.86 -17.60
CA HIS A 40 -13.44 2.28 -17.83
C HIS A 40 -13.66 3.17 -16.60
N TYR A 41 -14.51 2.76 -15.65
CA TYR A 41 -14.68 3.51 -14.40
C TYR A 41 -13.45 3.42 -13.49
N PHE A 42 -12.61 2.39 -13.67
CA PHE A 42 -11.39 2.29 -12.90
C PHE A 42 -10.35 3.32 -13.33
N ASP A 43 -10.37 3.81 -14.57
CA ASP A 43 -9.35 4.74 -15.08
C ASP A 43 -9.26 6.01 -14.22
N ILE A 44 -10.39 6.66 -13.97
CA ILE A 44 -10.44 7.86 -13.11
C ILE A 44 -10.06 7.57 -11.65
N VAL A 45 -10.35 6.36 -11.16
CA VAL A 45 -9.96 5.94 -9.81
C VAL A 45 -8.44 5.73 -9.73
N GLN A 46 -7.85 5.09 -10.73
CA GLN A 46 -6.41 4.86 -10.80
C GLN A 46 -5.64 6.19 -10.93
N GLU A 47 -6.14 7.12 -11.75
CA GLU A 47 -5.61 8.48 -11.86
C GLU A 47 -5.69 9.23 -10.52
N SER A 48 -6.85 9.20 -9.87
CA SER A 48 -7.01 9.82 -8.54
C SER A 48 -6.11 9.19 -7.47
N MET A 49 -5.86 7.89 -7.56
CA MET A 49 -4.91 7.20 -6.68
C MET A 49 -3.45 7.53 -6.98
N LEU A 50 -3.11 7.86 -8.23
CA LEU A 50 -1.78 8.34 -8.59
C LEU A 50 -1.51 9.72 -7.98
N GLU A 51 -2.50 10.61 -8.01
CA GLU A 51 -2.41 11.97 -7.46
C GLU A 51 -2.10 12.00 -5.94
N VAL A 52 -2.35 10.90 -5.21
CA VAL A 52 -1.92 10.76 -3.82
C VAL A 52 -0.39 10.87 -3.67
N PHE A 53 0.36 10.43 -4.68
CA PHE A 53 1.83 10.54 -4.74
C PHE A 53 2.30 11.67 -5.64
N ASP A 54 1.65 11.90 -6.78
CA ASP A 54 2.16 12.80 -7.81
C ASP A 54 1.58 14.21 -7.72
N GLY A 55 0.41 14.37 -7.08
CA GLY A 55 -0.29 15.64 -7.02
C GLY A 55 0.35 16.64 -6.05
N ASP A 56 0.20 17.93 -6.37
CA ASP A 56 0.75 19.03 -5.56
C ASP A 56 0.27 18.98 -4.11
N HIS A 57 -0.95 18.49 -3.86
CA HIS A 57 -1.53 18.32 -2.52
C HIS A 57 -1.72 16.84 -2.13
N GLY A 58 -1.01 15.93 -2.80
CA GLY A 58 -1.07 14.50 -2.52
C GLY A 58 -0.64 14.17 -1.08
N THR A 59 -1.43 13.35 -0.38
CA THR A 59 -1.18 13.00 1.03
C THR A 59 0.07 12.13 1.24
N ALA A 60 0.61 11.52 0.18
CA ALA A 60 1.84 10.74 0.18
C ALA A 60 2.92 11.32 -0.74
N ARG A 61 2.80 12.59 -1.16
CA ARG A 61 3.69 13.22 -2.15
C ARG A 61 5.18 13.13 -1.84
N TYR A 62 5.55 13.18 -0.55
CA TYR A 62 6.95 13.08 -0.10
C TYR A 62 7.56 11.68 -0.26
N TYR A 63 6.73 10.66 -0.56
CA TYR A 63 7.15 9.28 -0.73
C TYR A 63 6.99 8.81 -2.19
N ARG A 64 6.87 9.75 -3.14
CA ARG A 64 6.92 9.49 -4.57
C ARG A 64 8.27 8.85 -4.96
N LEU A 65 8.22 7.99 -5.98
CA LEU A 65 9.39 7.36 -6.59
C LEU A 65 9.47 7.83 -8.03
N ASP A 66 10.54 8.51 -8.42
CA ASP A 66 10.62 9.17 -9.74
C ASP A 66 10.52 8.18 -10.93
N SER A 67 10.93 6.93 -10.73
CA SER A 67 10.93 5.90 -11.78
C SER A 67 9.76 4.90 -11.67
N ILE A 68 8.84 5.08 -10.71
CA ILE A 68 7.74 4.14 -10.45
C ILE A 68 6.49 4.96 -10.16
N ARG A 69 5.52 4.93 -11.08
CA ARG A 69 4.20 5.52 -10.86
C ARG A 69 3.43 4.68 -9.84
N GLN A 70 3.31 5.22 -8.63
CA GLN A 70 2.65 4.57 -7.51
C GLN A 70 1.21 5.06 -7.41
N CYS A 71 0.27 4.14 -7.24
CA CYS A 71 -1.11 4.48 -6.93
C CYS A 71 -1.40 4.09 -5.49
N GLY A 72 -2.03 4.97 -4.72
CA GLY A 72 -2.37 4.66 -3.34
C GLY A 72 -3.50 5.48 -2.78
N LYS A 73 -3.84 5.19 -1.52
CA LYS A 73 -4.80 5.98 -0.76
C LYS A 73 -4.52 5.87 0.73
N THR A 74 -4.48 7.02 1.38
CA THR A 74 -4.45 7.13 2.84
C THR A 74 -5.80 6.77 3.43
N GLY A 75 -5.78 5.92 4.45
CA GLY A 75 -6.88 5.73 5.39
C GLY A 75 -6.44 6.17 6.79
N THR A 76 -7.37 6.72 7.55
CA THR A 76 -7.23 6.90 8.99
C THR A 76 -8.37 6.13 9.61
N VAL A 77 -8.06 5.10 10.40
CA VAL A 77 -9.09 4.32 11.09
C VAL A 77 -9.20 4.87 12.50
N GLN A 78 -10.37 5.43 12.83
CA GLN A 78 -10.59 6.01 14.14
C GLN A 78 -10.52 4.95 15.24
N ASN A 79 -9.75 5.22 16.30
CA ASN A 79 -9.66 4.36 17.46
C ASN A 79 -10.20 5.11 18.70
N PRO A 80 -11.36 4.72 19.27
CA PRO A 80 -11.91 5.39 20.45
C PRO A 80 -11.12 5.12 21.75
N HIS A 81 -10.18 4.17 21.74
CA HIS A 81 -9.41 3.74 22.91
C HIS A 81 -7.91 4.11 22.84
N GLY A 82 -7.50 4.93 21.86
CA GLY A 82 -6.10 5.32 21.66
C GLY A 82 -5.89 6.22 20.45
N ASP A 83 -4.65 6.32 19.97
CA ASP A 83 -4.35 7.00 18.70
C ASP A 83 -5.00 6.24 17.52
N ASP A 84 -5.43 6.97 16.50
CA ASP A 84 -5.97 6.38 15.26
C ASP A 84 -4.98 5.40 14.63
N HIS A 85 -5.47 4.43 13.85
CA HIS A 85 -4.58 3.54 13.11
C HIS A 85 -4.19 4.15 11.77
N SER A 86 -2.88 4.08 11.48
CA SER A 86 -2.32 4.54 10.23
C SER A 86 -2.52 3.47 9.17
N LEU A 87 -3.42 3.72 8.21
CA LEU A 87 -3.73 2.82 7.11
C LEU A 87 -3.28 3.39 5.77
N PHE A 88 -2.70 2.56 4.92
CA PHE A 88 -2.40 2.92 3.54
C PHE A 88 -2.57 1.71 2.62
N ILE A 89 -3.30 1.89 1.51
CA ILE A 89 -3.36 0.90 0.43
C ILE A 89 -2.58 1.42 -0.76
N ALA A 90 -1.85 0.55 -1.44
CA ALA A 90 -1.08 0.94 -2.62
C ALA A 90 -0.96 -0.20 -3.63
N TYR A 91 -0.67 0.15 -4.87
CA TYR A 91 -0.15 -0.75 -5.89
C TYR A 91 0.78 -0.01 -6.84
N ALA A 92 1.67 -0.75 -7.50
CA ALA A 92 2.59 -0.20 -8.48
C ALA A 92 3.18 -1.28 -9.40
N PRO A 93 3.70 -0.88 -10.58
CA PRO A 93 3.43 0.38 -11.28
C PRO A 93 1.94 0.55 -11.67
N MET A 94 1.51 1.76 -12.02
CA MET A 94 0.13 2.03 -12.45
C MET A 94 -0.26 1.26 -13.72
N GLU A 95 0.63 1.26 -14.72
CA GLU A 95 0.37 0.74 -16.07
C GLU A 95 0.46 -0.77 -16.15
N ASN A 96 1.35 -1.36 -15.36
CA ASN A 96 1.53 -2.80 -15.26
C ASN A 96 1.72 -3.19 -13.79
N PRO A 97 0.62 -3.30 -13.02
CA PRO A 97 0.70 -3.59 -11.60
C PRO A 97 1.42 -4.91 -11.30
N ARG A 98 2.48 -4.83 -10.49
CA ARG A 98 3.33 -5.97 -10.10
C ARG A 98 3.21 -6.31 -8.62
N ILE A 99 2.82 -5.33 -7.81
CA ILE A 99 2.61 -5.47 -6.37
C ILE A 99 1.39 -4.65 -5.96
N ALA A 100 0.60 -5.21 -5.04
CA ALA A 100 -0.44 -4.49 -4.31
C ALA A 100 -0.30 -4.82 -2.82
N LEU A 101 -0.49 -3.83 -1.95
CA LEU A 101 -0.29 -3.97 -0.52
C LEU A 101 -1.31 -3.12 0.26
N ALA A 102 -1.53 -3.54 1.50
CA ALA A 102 -2.23 -2.78 2.53
C ALA A 102 -1.33 -2.77 3.78
N VAL A 103 -1.04 -1.59 4.28
CA VAL A 103 -0.20 -1.38 5.46
C VAL A 103 -1.07 -0.79 6.55
N VAL A 104 -1.07 -1.45 7.70
CA VAL A 104 -1.72 -0.98 8.91
C VAL A 104 -0.65 -0.84 9.98
N VAL A 105 -0.62 0.31 10.63
CA VAL A 105 0.20 0.56 11.81
C VAL A 105 -0.74 1.00 12.92
N GLU A 106 -0.89 0.15 13.93
CA GLU A 106 -1.81 0.37 15.04
C GLU A 106 -1.33 1.52 15.93
N ASN A 107 -2.28 2.29 16.47
CA ASN A 107 -2.04 3.40 17.40
C ASN A 107 -0.98 4.42 16.94
N ALA A 108 -0.95 4.72 15.64
CA ALA A 108 0.14 5.48 15.04
C ALA A 108 -0.33 6.79 14.35
N GLY A 109 -1.60 7.15 14.49
CA GLY A 109 -2.20 8.34 13.92
C GLY A 109 -2.39 8.26 12.41
N TYR A 110 -2.06 9.34 11.70
CA TYR A 110 -2.35 9.49 10.27
C TYR A 110 -1.62 8.48 9.37
N GLY A 111 -2.33 7.93 8.39
CA GLY A 111 -1.79 6.98 7.41
C GLY A 111 -0.59 7.49 6.61
N SER A 112 -0.48 8.80 6.41
CA SER A 112 0.66 9.44 5.73
C SER A 112 1.93 9.45 6.59
N THR A 113 1.83 9.35 7.91
CA THR A 113 2.98 9.43 8.82
C THR A 113 3.80 8.15 8.80
N TRP A 114 3.14 6.99 8.79
CA TRP A 114 3.81 5.69 8.94
C TRP A 114 3.49 4.70 7.82
N ALA A 115 2.21 4.50 7.49
CA ALA A 115 1.84 3.48 6.52
C ALA A 115 2.26 3.85 5.08
N ALA A 116 2.17 5.12 4.69
CA ALA A 116 2.62 5.60 3.38
C ALA A 116 4.14 5.42 3.13
N PRO A 117 5.07 5.83 4.03
CA PRO A 117 6.50 5.58 3.83
C PRO A 117 6.84 4.09 3.82
N ILE A 118 6.21 3.28 4.67
CA ILE A 118 6.38 1.81 4.67
C ILE A 118 5.96 1.23 3.32
N ALA A 119 4.76 1.58 2.84
CA ALA A 119 4.25 1.15 1.53
C ALA A 119 5.22 1.50 0.40
N SER A 120 5.71 2.74 0.37
CA SER A 120 6.66 3.22 -0.64
C SER A 120 7.99 2.47 -0.60
N LEU A 121 8.54 2.20 0.59
CA LEU A 121 9.77 1.40 0.73
C LEU A 121 9.57 -0.05 0.28
N MET A 122 8.45 -0.68 0.66
CA MET A 122 8.13 -2.04 0.24
C MET A 122 8.00 -2.16 -1.28
N ILE A 123 7.31 -1.20 -1.92
CA ILE A 123 7.19 -1.14 -3.38
C ILE A 123 8.57 -1.01 -4.03
N GLU A 124 9.39 -0.07 -3.56
CA GLU A 124 10.72 0.17 -4.13
C GLU A 124 11.60 -1.08 -4.01
N LYS A 125 11.67 -1.68 -2.82
CA LYS A 125 12.47 -2.87 -2.56
C LYS A 125 11.99 -4.08 -3.37
N PHE A 126 10.68 -4.27 -3.51
CA PHE A 126 10.12 -5.35 -4.32
C PHE A 126 10.45 -5.19 -5.81
N LEU A 127 10.32 -3.99 -6.37
CA LEU A 127 10.51 -3.74 -7.80
C LEU A 127 11.98 -3.58 -8.21
N LYS A 128 12.83 -3.04 -7.32
CA LYS A 128 14.25 -2.75 -7.61
C LYS A 128 15.24 -3.69 -6.92
N GLY A 129 14.79 -4.53 -6.00
CA GLY A 129 15.66 -5.38 -5.17
C GLY A 129 16.33 -4.65 -4.01
N GLY A 130 16.04 -3.37 -3.77
CA GLY A 130 16.63 -2.57 -2.69
C GLY A 130 16.11 -1.13 -2.68
N THR A 131 16.63 -0.30 -1.78
CA THR A 131 16.32 1.15 -1.72
C THR A 131 17.60 1.98 -1.59
N LYS A 132 17.58 3.19 -2.14
CA LYS A 132 18.62 4.21 -1.90
C LYS A 132 18.24 5.18 -0.77
N ARG A 133 17.03 5.08 -0.23
CA ARG A 133 16.48 5.98 0.80
C ARG A 133 16.81 5.45 2.20
N LEU A 134 18.10 5.25 2.47
CA LEU A 134 18.61 4.56 3.67
C LEU A 134 18.16 5.23 4.98
N GLU A 135 18.12 6.56 5.02
CA GLU A 135 17.65 7.30 6.21
C GLU A 135 16.17 7.04 6.52
N LEU A 136 15.33 6.97 5.48
CA LEU A 136 13.92 6.66 5.64
C LEU A 136 13.75 5.21 6.10
N GLU A 137 14.48 4.28 5.49
CA GLU A 137 14.47 2.86 5.88
C GLU A 137 14.91 2.69 7.34
N LYS A 138 16.04 3.29 7.72
CA LYS A 138 16.56 3.27 9.08
C LYS A 138 15.54 3.81 10.08
N LYS A 139 14.95 4.98 9.80
CA LYS A 139 13.89 5.57 10.64
C LYS A 139 12.72 4.61 10.84
N ILE A 140 12.26 3.95 9.77
CA ILE A 140 11.13 3.01 9.84
C ILE A 140 11.50 1.74 10.61
N MET A 141 12.73 1.27 10.51
CA MET A 141 13.19 0.06 11.20
C MET A 141 13.50 0.28 12.69
N GLU A 142 13.95 1.48 13.07
CA GLU A 142 14.38 1.80 14.44
C GLU A 142 13.27 2.41 15.30
N VAL A 143 12.18 2.90 14.70
CA VAL A 143 11.11 3.54 15.46
C VAL A 143 10.39 2.52 16.36
N ASN A 144 10.25 2.86 17.63
CA ASN A 144 9.38 2.14 18.56
C ASN A 144 8.07 2.91 18.73
N LEU A 145 7.00 2.41 18.13
CA LEU A 145 5.65 2.98 18.22
C LEU A 145 4.84 2.43 19.40
N LEU A 146 5.42 1.50 20.17
CA LEU A 146 4.78 0.87 21.33
C LEU A 146 5.15 1.56 22.65
N ASP A 147 6.14 2.45 22.64
CA ASP A 147 6.58 3.17 23.84
C ASP A 147 5.80 4.49 24.01
N PRO A 148 4.88 4.59 25.00
CA PRO A 148 4.13 5.81 25.26
C PRO A 148 5.01 6.98 25.72
N ASN A 149 6.21 6.70 26.25
CA ASN A 149 7.15 7.72 26.76
C ASN A 149 8.29 8.04 25.77
N GLY A 150 8.50 7.20 24.75
CA GLY A 150 9.61 7.29 23.79
C GLY A 150 9.32 8.15 22.56
N SER A 151 8.23 8.91 22.54
CA SER A 151 7.81 9.62 21.34
C SER A 151 8.82 10.70 20.94
N VAL A 152 9.35 10.54 19.73
CA VAL A 152 9.90 11.61 18.88
C VAL A 152 9.14 12.88 19.17
N LYS A 153 9.81 13.88 19.77
CA LYS A 153 9.21 15.14 20.21
C LYS A 153 8.26 15.66 19.13
N ARG A 154 6.96 15.58 19.40
CA ARG A 154 5.91 16.16 18.56
C ARG A 154 6.21 17.66 18.52
N LYS A 155 6.77 18.17 17.41
CA LYS A 155 6.84 19.62 17.21
C LYS A 155 5.40 20.10 17.12
N ALA A 156 4.95 20.77 18.18
CA ALA A 156 3.72 21.55 18.15
C ALA A 156 3.82 22.56 16.99
N GLN A 157 2.71 22.69 16.26
CA GLN A 157 2.47 23.84 15.39
C GLN A 157 2.47 25.13 16.20
#